data_AF-A0A0E3D7Q9-F1
#
_entry.id   AF-A0A0E3D7Q9-F1
#
_cell.length_a   1.000
_cell.length_b   1.000
_cell.length_c   1.000
_cell.angle_alpha   90.00
_cell.angle_beta   90.00
_cell.angle_gamma   90.00
#
_symmetry.space_group_name_H-M   'P 1'
#
loop_
_entity.id
_entity.type
_entity.pdbx_description
1 polymer ?
#
loop_
_entity_poly.entity_id
_entity_poly.type
_entity_poly.pdbx_seq_one_letter_code
_entity_poly.pdbx_strand_id
1 'polypeptide(L)'
;MFLLYEYDIFWAFLIISSAIPILAFLISGVLAPIRKGPEKLSSYESGIEPMGDAWLQFRIRYYMFALVFVVFDVETVFLYPWAMSFDVLGVPVFIEAFIFVLILIVGSVYAWRKGALEWS
;
A
#
# COMPACT_ATOMS: atom_id res chain seq x y z
N MET A 1 -26.92 2.43 -12.34
CA MET A 1 -26.73 3.42 -13.42
C MET A 1 -25.65 4.37 -12.95
N PHE A 2 -24.44 4.29 -13.49
CA PHE A 2 -23.33 5.16 -13.08
C PHE A 2 -23.61 6.60 -13.55
N LEU A 3 -23.92 7.51 -12.63
CA LEU A 3 -23.97 8.94 -12.93
C LEU A 3 -22.56 9.51 -12.72
N LEU A 4 -21.80 9.64 -13.82
CA LEU A 4 -20.44 10.17 -13.80
C LEU A 4 -20.34 11.57 -13.15
N TYR A 5 -21.43 12.33 -13.17
CA TYR A 5 -21.55 13.66 -12.57
C TYR A 5 -21.27 13.67 -11.05
N GLU A 6 -21.57 12.58 -10.33
CA GLU A 6 -21.28 12.49 -8.89
C GLU A 6 -19.77 12.44 -8.58
N TYR A 7 -18.94 12.10 -9.58
CA TYR A 7 -17.48 12.03 -9.46
C TYR A 7 -16.77 13.29 -9.96
N ASP A 8 -17.48 14.31 -10.47
CA ASP A 8 -16.86 15.54 -10.97
C ASP A 8 -16.05 16.25 -9.87
N ILE A 9 -16.59 16.27 -8.64
CA ILE A 9 -15.90 16.81 -7.47
C ILE A 9 -14.63 16.00 -7.16
N PHE A 10 -14.69 14.67 -7.26
CA PHE A 10 -13.54 13.80 -7.05
C PHE A 10 -12.44 14.09 -8.08
N TRP A 11 -12.78 14.19 -9.36
CA TRP A 11 -11.83 14.50 -10.42
C TRP A 11 -11.21 15.89 -10.27
N ALA A 12 -12.03 16.90 -9.96
CA ALA A 12 -11.54 18.25 -9.69
C ALA A 12 -10.56 18.26 -8.51
N PHE A 13 -10.90 17.59 -7.42
CA PHE A 13 -10.04 17.46 -6.25
C PHE A 13 -8.72 16.74 -6.58
N LEU A 14 -8.78 15.63 -7.32
CA LEU A 14 -7.59 14.87 -7.72
C LEU A 14 -6.65 15.69 -8.60
N ILE A 15 -7.18 16.49 -9.53
CA ILE A 15 -6.39 17.38 -10.38
C ILE A 15 -5.73 18.48 -9.54
N ILE A 16 -6.50 19.17 -8.69
CA ILE A 16 -5.97 20.27 -7.87
C ILE A 16 -4.90 19.76 -6.90
N SER A 17 -5.19 18.66 -6.18
CA SER A 17 -4.25 18.07 -5.20
C SER A 17 -2.96 17.57 -5.85
N SER A 18 -3.03 17.02 -7.07
CA SER A 18 -1.85 16.58 -7.82
C SER A 18 -1.08 17.76 -8.43
N ALA A 19 -1.76 18.84 -8.83
CA ALA A 19 -1.12 20.02 -9.41
C ALA A 19 -0.27 20.79 -8.39
N ILE A 20 -0.69 20.84 -7.12
CA ILE A 20 0.04 21.54 -6.05
C ILE A 20 1.50 21.08 -5.90
N PRO A 21 1.82 19.79 -5.70
CA PRO A 21 3.21 19.34 -5.57
C PRO A 21 3.99 19.55 -6.87
N ILE A 22 3.37 19.37 -8.04
CA ILE A 22 4.01 19.62 -9.34
C ILE A 22 4.42 21.09 -9.46
N LEU A 23 3.51 22.02 -9.17
CA LEU A 23 3.80 23.45 -9.18
C LEU A 23 4.85 23.82 -8.12
N ALA A 24 4.78 23.24 -6.93
CA ALA A 24 5.79 23.46 -5.89
C ALA A 24 7.19 23.03 -6.36
N PHE A 25 7.31 21.85 -6.99
CA PHE A 25 8.58 21.38 -7.56
C PHE A 25 9.06 22.23 -8.73
N LEU A 26 8.15 22.72 -9.59
CA LEU A 26 8.49 23.62 -10.71
C LEU A 26 9.00 24.97 -10.20
N ILE A 27 8.29 25.58 -9.24
CA ILE A 27 8.70 26.84 -8.62
C ILE A 27 10.06 26.67 -7.92
N SER A 28 10.23 25.59 -7.17
CA SER A 28 11.52 25.27 -6.53
C SER A 28 12.63 25.08 -7.57
N GLY A 29 12.37 24.36 -8.66
CA GLY A 29 13.33 24.12 -9.73
C GLY A 29 13.76 25.40 -10.47
N VAL A 30 12.90 26.42 -10.54
CA VAL A 30 13.20 27.71 -11.19
C VAL A 30 13.85 28.71 -10.23
N LEU A 31 13.36 28.81 -8.98
CA LEU A 31 13.80 29.84 -8.03
C LEU A 31 14.99 29.40 -7.16
N ALA A 32 15.17 28.10 -6.92
CA ALA A 32 16.21 27.64 -6.01
C ALA A 32 17.61 27.80 -6.65
N PRO A 33 18.62 28.21 -5.86
CA PRO A 33 19.99 28.31 -6.36
C PRO A 33 20.52 26.93 -6.77
N ILE A 34 20.87 26.80 -8.05
CA ILE A 34 21.40 25.56 -8.61
C ILE A 34 22.92 25.53 -8.38
N ARG A 35 23.37 24.75 -7.40
CA ARG A 35 24.80 24.40 -7.21
C ARG A 35 25.04 22.97 -7.66
N LYS A 36 25.87 22.77 -8.69
CA LYS A 36 26.25 21.45 -9.23
C LYS A 36 27.68 21.09 -8.82
N GLY A 37 27.89 20.88 -7.52
CA GLY A 37 29.17 20.40 -7.00
C GLY A 37 29.24 18.87 -7.05
N PRO A 38 30.42 18.26 -7.26
CA PRO A 38 30.58 16.81 -7.27
C PRO A 38 30.09 16.17 -5.95
N GLU A 39 30.41 16.77 -4.81
CA GLU A 39 29.96 16.31 -3.48
C GLU A 39 28.43 16.37 -3.27
N LYS A 40 27.73 17.28 -3.98
CA LYS A 40 26.26 17.35 -3.88
C LYS A 40 25.59 16.22 -4.68
N LEU A 41 26.30 15.68 -5.67
CA LEU A 41 25.83 14.61 -6.55
C LEU A 41 26.30 13.22 -6.07
N SER A 42 27.20 13.15 -5.10
CA SER A 42 27.56 11.90 -4.44
C SER A 42 26.48 11.47 -3.44
N SER A 43 26.32 10.15 -3.29
CA SER A 43 25.46 9.59 -2.24
C SER A 43 25.95 10.01 -0.86
N TYR A 44 24.99 10.26 0.03
CA TYR A 44 25.29 10.55 1.43
C TYR A 44 25.87 9.31 2.13
N GLU A 45 26.93 9.53 2.89
CA GLU A 45 27.61 8.54 3.75
C GLU A 45 28.04 9.26 5.05
N SER A 46 28.51 8.53 6.07
CA SER A 46 28.97 9.08 7.35
C SER A 46 30.31 9.87 7.29
N GLY A 47 30.63 10.48 6.15
CA GLY A 47 31.83 11.30 5.92
C GLY A 47 33.03 10.56 5.31
N ILE A 48 32.85 9.31 4.87
CA ILE A 48 33.87 8.49 4.20
C ILE A 48 33.37 8.12 2.80
N GLU A 49 34.29 7.81 1.88
CA GLU A 49 33.91 7.31 0.57
C GLU A 49 33.21 5.95 0.71
N PRO A 50 32.06 5.73 0.03
CA PRO A 50 31.38 4.44 0.04
C PRO A 50 32.34 3.34 -0.43
N MET A 51 32.53 2.33 0.41
CA MET A 51 33.37 1.18 0.09
C MET A 51 32.51 -0.07 -0.10
N GLY A 52 32.80 -0.82 -1.15
CA GLY A 52 32.16 -2.09 -1.46
C GLY A 52 30.96 -1.95 -2.39
N ASP A 53 30.29 -3.08 -2.58
CA ASP A 53 29.15 -3.22 -3.46
C ASP A 53 27.85 -2.84 -2.76
N ALA A 54 26.96 -2.11 -3.45
CA ALA A 54 25.63 -1.75 -2.95
C ALA A 54 24.62 -2.93 -2.95
N TRP A 55 25.12 -4.16 -3.08
CA TRP A 55 24.28 -5.36 -3.14
C TRP A 55 23.79 -5.73 -1.75
N LEU A 56 22.54 -5.37 -1.46
CA LEU A 56 21.85 -5.81 -0.25
C LEU A 56 21.25 -7.21 -0.46
N GLN A 57 21.42 -8.09 0.52
CA GLN A 57 20.66 -9.35 0.56
C GLN A 57 19.18 -9.05 0.77
N PHE A 58 18.40 -9.12 -0.30
CA PHE A 58 16.95 -8.95 -0.21
C PHE A 58 16.37 -10.11 0.60
N ARG A 59 15.87 -9.80 1.79
CA ARG A 59 15.35 -10.82 2.70
C ARG A 59 13.96 -11.25 2.24
N ILE A 60 13.72 -12.57 2.24
CA ILE A 60 12.43 -13.13 1.82
C ILE A 60 11.24 -12.63 2.66
N ARG A 61 11.48 -12.10 3.86
CA ARG A 61 10.45 -11.50 4.71
C ARG A 61 9.59 -10.45 3.99
N TYR A 62 10.18 -9.58 3.17
CA TYR A 62 9.39 -8.57 2.44
C TYR A 62 8.36 -9.22 1.51
N TYR A 63 8.74 -10.32 0.85
CA TYR A 63 7.85 -11.10 0.00
C TYR A 63 6.75 -11.80 0.83
N MET A 64 7.11 -12.41 1.96
CA MET A 64 6.13 -13.09 2.82
C MET A 64 5.04 -12.12 3.33
N PHE A 65 5.43 -10.92 3.78
CA PHE A 65 4.49 -9.88 4.19
C PHE A 65 3.61 -9.38 3.04
N ALA A 66 4.19 -9.15 1.86
CA ALA A 66 3.42 -8.72 0.69
C ALA A 66 2.42 -9.79 0.24
N LEU A 67 2.81 -11.07 0.25
CA LEU A 67 1.95 -12.18 -0.11
C LEU A 67 0.76 -12.29 0.83
N VAL A 68 1.01 -12.27 2.14
CA VAL A 68 -0.07 -12.34 3.14
C VAL A 68 -0.99 -11.12 3.02
N PHE A 69 -0.43 -9.92 2.83
CA PHE A 69 -1.21 -8.70 2.61
C PHE A 69 -2.16 -8.82 1.41
N VAL A 70 -1.68 -9.27 0.26
CA VAL A 70 -2.49 -9.41 -0.96
C VAL A 70 -3.61 -10.44 -0.76
N VAL A 71 -3.35 -11.54 -0.05
CA VAL A 71 -4.37 -12.54 0.28
C VAL A 71 -5.47 -11.91 1.14
N PHE A 72 -5.12 -11.22 2.21
CA PHE A 72 -6.10 -10.52 3.05
C PHE A 72 -6.85 -9.41 2.30
N ASP A 73 -6.19 -8.68 1.41
CA ASP A 73 -6.83 -7.63 0.61
C ASP A 73 -7.96 -8.23 -0.25
N VAL A 74 -7.66 -9.33 -0.96
CA VAL A 74 -8.65 -10.09 -1.73
C VAL A 74 -9.78 -10.62 -0.85
N GLU A 75 -9.48 -11.11 0.35
CA GLU A 75 -10.50 -11.55 1.31
C GLU A 75 -11.45 -10.43 1.71
N THR A 76 -10.95 -9.22 1.96
CA THR A 76 -11.80 -8.06 2.30
C THR A 76 -12.69 -7.65 1.14
N VAL A 77 -12.21 -7.76 -0.10
CA VAL A 77 -13.02 -7.54 -1.31
C VAL A 77 -14.26 -8.45 -1.34
N PHE A 78 -14.16 -9.69 -0.85
CA PHE A 78 -15.32 -10.59 -0.73
C PHE A 78 -16.26 -10.22 0.43
N LEU A 79 -15.72 -9.68 1.53
CA LEU A 79 -16.52 -9.27 2.68
C LEU A 79 -17.32 -7.99 2.43
N TYR A 80 -16.85 -7.08 1.58
CA TYR A 80 -17.53 -5.80 1.32
C TYR A 80 -18.96 -5.94 0.77
N PRO A 81 -19.23 -6.72 -0.29
CA PRO A 81 -20.60 -6.90 -0.79
C PRO A 81 -21.54 -7.51 0.25
N TRP A 82 -21.07 -8.51 1.00
CA TRP A 82 -21.83 -9.12 2.09
C TRP A 82 -22.16 -8.09 3.17
N ALA A 83 -21.17 -7.33 3.64
CA ALA A 83 -21.37 -6.30 4.65
C ALA A 83 -22.33 -5.19 4.20
N MET A 84 -22.29 -4.80 2.93
CA MET A 84 -23.20 -3.79 2.37
C MET A 84 -24.64 -4.26 2.20
N SER A 85 -24.90 -5.57 2.18
CA SER A 85 -26.23 -6.15 1.98
C SER A 85 -26.72 -6.95 3.18
N PHE A 86 -26.08 -6.76 4.34
CA PHE A 86 -26.37 -7.48 5.58
C PHE A 86 -27.81 -7.30 6.06
N ASP A 87 -28.42 -6.15 5.77
CA ASP A 87 -29.81 -5.81 6.11
C ASP A 87 -30.85 -6.57 5.27
N VAL A 88 -30.49 -7.02 4.08
CA VAL A 88 -31.37 -7.77 3.16
C VAL A 88 -31.11 -9.28 3.21
N LEU A 89 -29.87 -9.67 3.54
CA LEU A 89 -29.41 -11.05 3.55
C LEU A 89 -29.65 -11.66 4.94
N GLY A 90 -30.74 -12.42 5.07
CA GLY A 90 -31.14 -13.06 6.33
C GLY A 90 -30.11 -14.01 6.94
N VAL A 91 -30.47 -14.62 8.07
CA VAL A 91 -29.61 -15.48 8.91
C VAL A 91 -28.77 -16.54 8.16
N PRO A 92 -29.26 -17.22 7.09
CA PRO A 92 -28.45 -18.21 6.39
C PRO A 92 -27.13 -17.66 5.81
N VAL A 93 -27.19 -16.47 5.20
CA VAL A 93 -26.00 -15.85 4.57
C VAL A 93 -25.04 -15.32 5.63
N PHE A 94 -25.54 -14.90 6.79
CA PHE A 94 -24.71 -14.59 7.95
C PHE A 94 -23.89 -15.81 8.41
N ILE A 95 -24.51 -17.00 8.46
CA ILE A 95 -23.80 -18.23 8.85
C ILE A 95 -22.71 -18.57 7.83
N GLU A 96 -23.00 -18.45 6.53
CA GLU A 96 -22.02 -18.69 5.47
C GLU A 96 -20.83 -17.72 5.55
N ALA A 97 -21.10 -16.42 5.75
CA ALA A 97 -20.05 -15.42 5.93
C ALA A 97 -19.24 -15.64 7.22
N PHE A 98 -19.90 -16.07 8.30
CA PHE A 98 -19.23 -16.43 9.55
C PHE A 98 -18.28 -17.62 9.36
N ILE A 99 -18.73 -18.67 8.65
CA ILE A 99 -17.88 -19.82 8.29
C ILE A 99 -16.71 -19.37 7.41
N PHE A 100 -16.96 -18.50 6.44
CA PHE A 100 -15.91 -17.93 5.60
C PHE A 100 -14.84 -17.23 6.44
N VAL A 101 -15.22 -16.31 7.33
CA VAL A 101 -14.28 -15.62 8.23
C VAL A 101 -13.52 -16.59 9.13
N LEU A 102 -14.16 -17.64 9.65
CA LEU A 102 -13.47 -18.67 10.44
C LEU A 102 -12.37 -19.38 9.64
N ILE A 103 -12.61 -19.69 8.37
CA ILE A 103 -11.61 -20.30 7.49
C ILE A 103 -10.41 -19.35 7.32
N LEU A 104 -10.65 -18.05 7.14
CA LEU A 104 -9.59 -17.04 7.02
C LEU A 104 -8.76 -16.94 8.29
N ILE A 105 -9.41 -16.93 9.46
CA ILE A 105 -8.73 -16.91 10.76
C ILE A 105 -7.83 -18.14 10.91
N VAL A 106 -8.29 -19.32 10.51
CA VAL A 106 -7.48 -20.55 10.56
C VAL A 106 -6.25 -20.43 9.65
N GLY A 107 -6.41 -19.94 8.42
CA GLY A 107 -5.30 -19.68 7.50
C GLY A 107 -4.27 -18.68 8.07
N SER A 108 -4.78 -17.62 8.71
CA SER A 108 -3.98 -16.57 9.35
C SER A 108 -3.18 -17.10 10.53
N VAL A 109 -3.82 -17.89 11.40
CA VAL A 109 -3.18 -18.55 12.54
C VAL A 109 -2.12 -19.54 12.04
N TYR A 110 -2.40 -20.29 10.98
CA TYR A 110 -1.41 -21.19 10.38
C TYR A 110 -0.19 -20.43 9.85
N ALA A 111 -0.40 -19.34 9.10
CA ALA A 111 0.67 -18.50 8.59
C ALA A 111 1.54 -17.93 9.72
N TRP A 112 0.91 -17.46 10.80
CA TRP A 112 1.60 -17.01 12.00
C TRP A 112 2.43 -18.14 12.64
N ARG A 113 1.83 -19.32 12.85
CA ARG A 113 2.52 -20.48 13.43
C ARG A 113 3.69 -20.98 12.59
N LYS A 114 3.71 -20.68 11.29
CA LYS A 114 4.80 -21.00 10.36
C LYS A 114 5.86 -19.90 10.24
N GLY A 115 5.74 -18.82 11.00
CA GLY A 115 6.70 -17.72 10.99
C GLY A 115 6.61 -16.83 9.75
N ALA A 116 5.54 -16.94 8.95
CA ALA A 116 5.35 -16.09 7.76
C ALA A 116 5.21 -14.59 8.11
N LEU A 117 4.85 -14.30 9.36
CA LEU A 117 4.64 -12.96 9.91
C LEU A 117 5.75 -12.55 10.91
N GLU A 118 6.85 -13.30 10.99
CA GLU A 118 7.97 -12.98 11.86
C GLU A 118 8.94 -12.01 11.18
N TRP A 119 9.36 -10.98 11.92
CA TRP A 119 10.31 -9.98 11.45
C TRP A 119 11.75 -10.20 11.96
N SER A 120 11.91 -11.05 12.98
CA SER A 120 13.18 -11.39 13.63
C SER A 120 14.12 -12.20 12.75
#